data_AF-A0A4P9X2H2-F1
#
_entry.id   AF-A0A4P9X2H2-F1
#
_cell.length_a   1.000
_cell.length_b   1.000
_cell.length_c   1.000
_cell.angle_alpha   90.00
_cell.angle_beta   90.00
_cell.angle_gamma   90.00
#
_symmetry.space_group_name_H-M   'P 1'
#
loop_
_entity.id
_entity.type
_entity.pdbx_description
1 polymer ?
#
loop_
_entity_poly.entity_id
_entity_poly.type
_entity_poly.pdbx_seq_one_letter_code
_entity_poly.pdbx_strand_id
1 'polypeptide(L)'
;MHDLPADLLNAGYYDRFFVEQRRLGRGAGGSVFLCQHMLDGIVLGHFAVKTVPVGESRRWLAKTLGEVHLVQGLRHPNIIAYKHAWLEHRQLTRFGPPVPCLFILMEYANGGNLEEYLEL
;
A
#
# COMPACT_ATOMS: atom_id res chain seq x y z
N MET A 1 23.62 -2.75 -12.29
CA MET A 1 22.23 -2.29 -12.21
C MET A 1 21.39 -3.55 -12.37
N HIS A 2 20.82 -4.07 -11.30
CA HIS A 2 20.02 -5.31 -11.37
C HIS A 2 18.57 -4.92 -11.21
N ASP A 3 17.88 -4.83 -12.35
CA ASP A 3 16.46 -4.57 -12.41
C ASP A 3 15.70 -5.60 -11.57
N LEU A 4 14.53 -5.19 -11.07
CA LEU A 4 13.63 -6.09 -10.38
C LEU A 4 13.15 -7.13 -11.40
N PRO A 5 13.24 -8.43 -11.09
CA PRO A 5 12.88 -9.45 -12.06
C PRO A 5 11.36 -9.39 -12.33
N ALA A 6 10.98 -9.46 -13.60
CA ALA A 6 9.63 -9.14 -14.06
C ALA A 6 8.55 -10.09 -13.49
N ASP A 7 8.95 -11.32 -13.14
CA ASP A 7 8.14 -12.35 -12.50
C ASP A 7 7.75 -12.02 -11.05
N LEU A 8 8.45 -11.07 -10.41
CA LEU A 8 8.11 -10.59 -9.07
C LEU A 8 6.91 -9.62 -9.06
N LEU A 9 6.53 -9.10 -10.23
CA LEU A 9 5.52 -8.05 -10.35
C LEU A 9 4.14 -8.64 -10.62
N ASN A 10 3.18 -8.31 -9.75
CA ASN A 10 1.80 -8.72 -9.87
C ASN A 10 0.99 -7.70 -10.69
N ALA A 11 1.30 -7.62 -11.99
CA ALA A 11 0.73 -6.61 -12.89
C ALA A 11 -0.81 -6.62 -12.92
N GLY A 12 -1.41 -5.45 -12.81
CA GLY A 12 -2.85 -5.19 -12.77
C GLY A 12 -3.56 -5.71 -11.52
N TYR A 13 -2.87 -6.17 -10.47
CA TYR A 13 -3.55 -6.72 -9.29
C TYR A 13 -4.32 -5.65 -8.53
N TYR A 14 -3.69 -4.48 -8.31
CA TYR A 14 -4.36 -3.40 -7.61
C TYR A 14 -5.65 -2.96 -8.32
N ASP A 15 -5.58 -2.64 -9.61
CA ASP A 15 -6.73 -2.16 -10.38
C ASP A 15 -7.83 -3.23 -10.58
N ARG A 16 -7.48 -4.52 -10.55
CA ARG A 16 -8.46 -5.62 -10.67
C ARG A 16 -9.26 -5.86 -9.40
N PHE A 17 -8.61 -5.77 -8.23
CA PHE A 17 -9.21 -6.20 -6.96
C PHE A 17 -9.51 -5.04 -6.02
N PHE A 18 -9.07 -3.81 -6.30
CA PHE A 18 -9.28 -2.67 -5.42
C PHE A 18 -9.88 -1.50 -6.17
N VAL A 19 -10.94 -0.94 -5.58
CA VAL A 19 -11.49 0.36 -5.99
C VAL A 19 -10.97 1.42 -5.02
N GLU A 20 -10.11 2.29 -5.52
CA GLU A 20 -9.61 3.44 -4.76
C GLU A 20 -10.73 4.47 -4.55
N GLN A 21 -11.02 4.79 -3.29
CA GLN A 21 -12.11 5.72 -2.94
C GLN A 21 -11.58 7.13 -2.63
N ARG A 22 -10.63 7.24 -1.70
CA ARG A 22 -10.02 8.53 -1.34
C ARG A 22 -8.59 8.36 -0.83
N ARG A 23 -7.78 9.40 -0.95
CA ARG A 23 -6.47 9.46 -0.31
C ARG A 23 -6.62 9.73 1.20
N LEU A 24 -6.03 8.86 2.02
CA LEU A 24 -6.00 8.99 3.48
C LEU A 24 -4.81 9.82 3.95
N GLY A 25 -3.69 9.77 3.23
CA GLY A 25 -2.50 10.52 3.59
C GLY A 25 -1.41 10.46 2.53
N ARG A 26 -0.47 11.40 2.60
CA ARG A 26 0.73 11.45 1.76
C ARG A 26 1.92 11.87 2.64
N GLY A 27 3.02 11.14 2.54
CA GLY A 27 4.25 11.45 3.28
C GLY A 27 5.50 11.01 2.53
N ALA A 28 6.65 11.10 3.21
CA ALA A 28 7.94 10.72 2.64
C ALA A 28 7.98 9.24 2.17
N GLY A 29 7.21 8.37 2.83
CA GLY A 29 7.09 6.96 2.49
C GLY A 29 6.03 6.63 1.42
N GLY A 30 5.48 7.62 0.72
CA GLY A 30 4.48 7.42 -0.33
C GLY A 30 3.07 7.86 0.04
N SER A 31 2.06 7.27 -0.61
CA SER A 31 0.65 7.64 -0.44
C SER A 31 -0.15 6.48 0.14
N VAL A 32 -1.16 6.81 0.95
CA VAL A 32 -2.10 5.84 1.52
C VAL A 32 -3.50 6.15 1.00
N PHE A 33 -4.20 5.13 0.55
CA PHE A 33 -5.54 5.25 0.02
C PHE A 33 -6.52 4.34 0.74
N LEU A 34 -7.73 4.84 0.96
CA LEU A 34 -8.87 4.02 1.33
C LEU A 34 -9.34 3.31 0.07
N CYS A 35 -9.39 2.00 0.13
CA CYS A 35 -9.75 1.15 -0.99
C CYS A 35 -10.83 0.16 -0.57
N GLN A 36 -11.72 -0.15 -1.50
CA GLN A 36 -12.68 -1.23 -1.37
C GLN A 36 -12.12 -2.47 -2.06
N HIS A 37 -11.91 -3.54 -1.31
CA HIS A 37 -11.49 -4.81 -1.87
C HIS A 37 -12.70 -5.50 -2.50
N MET A 38 -12.60 -5.86 -3.77
CA MET A 38 -13.67 -6.47 -4.56
C MET A 38 -13.19 -7.73 -5.25
N LEU A 39 -14.05 -8.75 -5.27
CA LEU A 39 -13.80 -9.98 -6.01
C LEU A 39 -15.12 -10.41 -6.67
N ASP A 40 -15.11 -10.54 -7.99
CA ASP A 40 -16.30 -10.90 -8.79
C ASP A 40 -17.54 -10.02 -8.48
N GLY A 41 -17.32 -8.71 -8.34
CA GLY A 41 -18.37 -7.74 -7.98
C GLY A 41 -18.81 -7.77 -6.51
N ILE A 42 -18.30 -8.70 -5.70
CA ILE A 42 -18.59 -8.79 -4.27
C ILE A 42 -17.62 -7.91 -3.49
N VAL A 43 -18.18 -7.07 -2.62
CA VAL A 43 -17.42 -6.21 -1.71
C VAL A 43 -16.96 -7.02 -0.52
N LEU A 44 -15.65 -7.19 -0.39
CA LEU A 44 -15.03 -7.93 0.73
C LEU A 44 -14.72 -7.03 1.93
N GLY A 45 -14.63 -5.72 1.72
CA GLY A 45 -14.46 -4.74 2.80
C GLY A 45 -13.65 -3.51 2.40
N HIS A 46 -13.45 -2.62 3.37
CA HIS A 46 -12.62 -1.42 3.24
C HIS A 46 -11.25 -1.63 3.88
N PHE A 47 -10.21 -1.20 3.18
CA PHE A 47 -8.83 -1.36 3.59
C PHE A 47 -8.02 -0.10 3.31
N ALA A 48 -6.91 0.06 4.04
CA ALA A 48 -5.90 1.04 3.73
C ALA A 48 -4.82 0.40 2.86
N VAL A 49 -4.52 0.98 1.71
CA VAL A 49 -3.43 0.54 0.83
C VAL A 49 -2.36 1.63 0.79
N LYS A 50 -1.18 1.32 1.35
CA LYS A 50 0.00 2.18 1.25
C LYS A 50 0.79 1.78 0.02
N THR A 51 1.10 2.77 -0.83
CA THR A 51 1.96 2.61 -2.00
C THR A 51 3.30 3.30 -1.75
N VAL A 52 4.37 2.52 -1.76
CA VAL A 52 5.75 2.97 -1.55
C VAL A 52 6.55 2.81 -2.84
N PRO A 53 7.04 3.89 -3.47
CA PRO A 53 7.95 3.78 -4.60
C PRO A 53 9.25 3.11 -4.17
N VAL A 54 9.66 2.04 -4.86
CA VAL A 54 10.89 1.31 -4.51
C VAL A 54 12.02 1.48 -5.55
N GLY A 55 11.68 1.97 -6.74
CA GLY A 55 12.63 2.11 -7.85
C GLY A 55 13.28 0.77 -8.21
N GLU A 56 14.49 0.82 -8.76
CA GLU A 56 15.26 -0.37 -9.18
C GLU A 56 16.26 -0.85 -8.10
N SER A 57 16.25 -0.23 -6.91
CA SER A 57 17.21 -0.54 -5.85
C SER A 57 16.73 -1.72 -5.01
N ARG A 58 17.31 -2.90 -5.23
CA ARG A 58 17.11 -4.08 -4.36
C ARG A 58 17.39 -3.79 -2.89
N ARG A 59 18.36 -2.92 -2.58
CA ARG A 59 18.68 -2.52 -1.20
C ARG A 59 17.53 -1.73 -0.57
N TRP A 60 16.95 -0.81 -1.33
CA TRP A 60 15.80 -0.03 -0.86
C TRP A 60 14.58 -0.93 -0.67
N LEU A 61 14.29 -1.80 -1.64
CA LEU A 61 13.24 -2.81 -1.51
C LEU A 61 13.42 -3.66 -0.24
N ALA A 62 14.62 -4.19 0.00
CA ALA A 62 14.90 -4.99 1.19
C ALA A 62 14.68 -4.20 2.49
N LYS A 63 15.06 -2.92 2.53
CA LYS A 63 14.78 -2.03 3.66
C LYS A 63 13.28 -1.88 3.89
N THR A 64 12.51 -1.57 2.84
CA THR A 64 11.05 -1.41 2.95
C THR A 64 10.36 -2.73 3.34
N LEU A 65 10.83 -3.87 2.84
CA LEU A 65 10.33 -5.19 3.25
C LEU A 65 10.65 -5.50 4.72
N GLY A 66 11.75 -4.99 5.26
CA GLY A 66 12.04 -5.07 6.70
C GLY A 66 10.97 -4.37 7.55
N GLU A 67 10.50 -3.20 7.12
CA GLU A 67 9.38 -2.51 7.77
C GLU A 67 8.09 -3.34 7.71
N VAL A 68 7.79 -3.94 6.55
CA VAL A 68 6.63 -4.82 6.37
C VAL A 68 6.71 -6.03 7.30
N HIS A 69 7.87 -6.68 7.38
CA HIS A 69 8.07 -7.85 8.24
C HIS A 69 7.88 -7.52 9.72
N LEU A 70 8.37 -6.37 10.17
CA LEU A 70 8.17 -5.90 11.53
C LEU A 70 6.68 -5.70 11.83
N VAL A 71 5.95 -4.97 10.98
CA VAL A 71 4.51 -4.72 11.18
C VAL A 71 3.71 -6.02 11.12
N GLN A 72 4.08 -6.97 10.25
CA GLN A 72 3.45 -8.29 10.18
C GLN A 72 3.52 -9.07 11.50
N GLY A 73 4.62 -8.90 12.26
CA GLY A 73 4.81 -9.54 13.57
C GLY A 73 3.97 -8.92 14.70
N LEU A 74 3.46 -7.70 14.52
CA LEU A 74 2.67 -7.00 15.53
C LEU A 74 1.20 -7.37 15.41
N ARG A 75 0.68 -8.13 16.36
CA ARG A 75 -0.74 -8.51 16.43
C ARG A 75 -1.32 -8.07 17.77
N HIS A 76 -2.08 -6.98 17.76
CA HIS A 76 -2.71 -6.42 18.95
C HIS A 76 -3.94 -5.59 18.53
N PRO A 77 -5.04 -5.58 19.31
CA PRO A 77 -6.27 -4.84 18.94
C PRO A 77 -6.07 -3.34 18.69
N ASN A 78 -5.05 -2.73 19.30
CA ASN A 78 -4.73 -1.30 19.13
C ASN A 78 -3.61 -1.03 18.10
N ILE A 79 -3.23 -2.03 17.31
CA ILE A 79 -2.23 -1.88 16.24
C ILE A 79 -2.89 -2.28 14.93
N ILE A 80 -2.72 -1.45 13.90
CA ILE A 80 -3.27 -1.71 12.56
C ILE A 80 -2.76 -3.06 12.04
N ALA A 81 -3.68 -3.96 11.74
CA ALA A 81 -3.32 -5.28 11.25
C ALA A 81 -2.80 -5.24 9.80
N TYR A 82 -1.59 -5.73 9.59
CA TYR A 82 -1.07 -6.08 8.26
C TYR A 82 -1.88 -7.25 7.66
N LYS A 83 -2.15 -7.19 6.35
CA LYS A 83 -2.88 -8.25 5.63
C LYS A 83 -2.04 -8.86 4.52
N HIS A 84 -1.44 -8.04 3.66
CA HIS A 84 -0.69 -8.51 2.49
C HIS A 84 0.24 -7.43 1.93
N ALA A 85 1.24 -7.83 1.14
CA ALA A 85 2.08 -6.93 0.36
C ALA A 85 2.50 -7.57 -0.96
N TRP A 86 2.59 -6.76 -2.01
CA TRP A 86 3.01 -7.18 -3.35
C TRP A 86 3.70 -6.03 -4.09
N LEU A 87 4.40 -6.38 -5.17
CA LEU A 87 5.04 -5.40 -6.05
C LEU A 87 4.27 -5.28 -7.35
N GLU A 88 4.12 -4.05 -7.84
CA GLU A 88 3.49 -3.76 -9.12
C GLU A 88 3.96 -2.39 -9.63
N HIS A 89 3.90 -2.15 -10.94
CA HIS A 89 4.12 -0.81 -11.48
C HIS A 89 2.94 0.11 -11.20
N ARG A 90 3.20 1.32 -10.73
CA ARG A 90 2.18 2.36 -10.60
C ARG A 90 2.66 3.67 -11.21
N GLN A 91 1.78 4.33 -11.94
CA GLN A 91 1.98 5.71 -12.34
C GLN A 91 1.60 6.64 -11.18
N LEU A 92 2.59 7.27 -10.55
CA LEU A 92 2.37 8.09 -9.34
C LEU A 92 1.96 9.53 -9.65
N THR A 93 2.21 10.01 -10.86
CA THR A 93 1.87 11.35 -11.33
C THR A 93 1.33 11.27 -12.76
N ARG A 94 0.43 12.19 -13.14
CA ARG A 94 -0.25 12.18 -14.44
C ARG A 94 0.69 12.10 -15.65
N PHE A 95 1.90 12.62 -15.52
CA PHE A 95 2.88 12.71 -16.61
C PHE A 95 4.16 11.92 -16.35
N GLY A 96 4.26 11.21 -15.22
CA GLY A 96 5.43 10.39 -14.89
C GLY A 96 5.34 9.00 -15.52
N PRO A 97 6.46 8.32 -15.77
CA PRO A 97 6.42 6.91 -16.15
C PRO A 97 5.87 6.05 -14.99
N PRO A 98 5.29 4.87 -15.28
CA PRO A 98 5.06 3.86 -14.27
C PRO A 98 6.38 3.45 -13.62
N VAL A 99 6.40 3.35 -12.30
CA VAL A 99 7.58 2.90 -11.54
C VAL A 99 7.21 1.72 -10.63
N PRO A 100 8.17 0.84 -10.30
CA PRO A 100 7.94 -0.21 -9.33
C PRO A 100 7.55 0.35 -7.96
N CYS A 101 6.43 -0.14 -7.44
CA CYS A 101 5.91 0.23 -6.14
C CYS A 101 5.63 -1.02 -5.31
N LEU A 102 5.97 -0.95 -4.02
CA LEU A 102 5.48 -1.88 -3.01
C LEU A 102 4.12 -1.40 -2.51
N PHE A 103 3.13 -2.27 -2.65
CA PHE A 103 1.80 -2.08 -2.10
C PHE A 103 1.71 -2.84 -0.78
N ILE A 104 1.16 -2.20 0.24
CA ILE A 104 0.97 -2.78 1.58
C ILE A 104 -0.49 -2.62 1.94
N LEU A 105 -1.20 -3.74 2.03
CA LEU A 105 -2.60 -3.83 2.43
C LEU A 105 -2.69 -3.96 3.94
N MET A 106 -3.46 -3.06 4.53
CA MET A 106 -3.63 -2.93 5.97
C MET A 106 -5.11 -2.75 6.31
N GLU A 107 -5.46 -3.08 7.55
CA GLU A 107 -6.74 -2.68 8.13
C GLU A 107 -6.95 -1.16 8.04
N TYR A 108 -8.20 -0.76 7.81
CA TYR A 108 -8.58 0.65 7.80
C TYR A 108 -9.09 1.07 9.18
N ALA A 109 -8.40 2.03 9.80
CA ALA A 109 -8.91 2.73 10.98
C ALA A 109 -9.95 3.77 10.56
N ASN A 110 -11.22 3.48 10.84
CA ASN A 110 -12.36 4.32 10.46
C ASN A 110 -12.52 5.60 11.32
N GLY A 111 -11.84 5.70 12.45
CA GLY A 111 -11.92 6.84 13.37
C GLY A 111 -11.14 8.09 12.92
N GLY A 112 -10.44 8.05 11.79
CA GLY A 112 -9.56 9.15 11.36
C GLY A 112 -8.22 9.14 12.09
N ASN A 113 -7.47 10.24 12.00
CA ASN A 113 -6.24 10.41 12.76
C ASN A 113 -6.52 11.15 14.09
N LEU A 114 -5.65 10.96 15.08
CA LEU A 114 -5.85 11.53 16.42
C LEU A 114 -5.70 13.06 16.44
N GLU A 115 -4.87 13.62 15.56
CA GLU A 115 -4.64 15.07 15.46
C GLU A 115 -5.95 15.80 15.10
N GLU A 116 -6.64 15.34 14.06
CA GLU A 116 -7.96 15.85 13.66
C GLU A 116 -9.00 15.72 14.77
N TYR A 117 -8.91 14.69 15.61
CA TYR A 117 -9.81 14.51 16.76
C TYR A 117 -9.52 15.50 17.89
N LEU A 118 -8.26 15.90 18.09
CA LEU A 118 -7.84 16.83 19.15
C LEU A 118 -8.08 18.31 18.79
N GLU A 119 -8.24 18.61 17.50
CA GLU A 119 -8.53 19.97 17.00
C GLU A 119 -10.03 20.31 16.94
N LEU A 120 -10.91 19.39 17.38
CA LEU A 120 -12.35 19.60 17.58
C LEU A 120 -12.66 20.15 18.97
#